data_AF-A0A397C4C7-F1
#
_entry.id   AF-A0A397C4C7-F1
#
_cell.length_a   1.000
_cell.length_b   1.000
_cell.length_c   1.000
_cell.angle_alpha   90.00
_cell.angle_beta   90.00
_cell.angle_gamma   90.00
#
_symmetry.space_group_name_H-M   'P 1'
#
loop_
_entity.id
_entity.type
_entity.pdbx_description
1 polymer ?
#
loop_
_entity_poly.entity_id
_entity_poly.type
_entity_poly.pdbx_seq_one_letter_code
_entity_poly.pdbx_strand_id
1 'polypeptide(L)'
;MQAHGVIYMVDASDADRIQEASKHLEVAMAHPMLRGKPLLMYLAYILMIPTSSIGVYVSHICWLHSTEAEFGQKLQVASYVNTKVLQSVTKAKANGNLVDDRLEGGLRWILGRIEGDYDALGVRVANDRATTKKEASAAWQAQKERVWAYKEERERSAMLSEDSAANQAAFAPPKPVVKQSSDVPMCSTCESQPAVTKCAASKWMPVCSDCADALKKK
;
A
#
# COMPACT_ATOMS: atom_id res chain seq x y z
N MET A 1 4.02 17.10 -2.08
CA MET A 1 2.60 17.14 -2.54
C MET A 1 2.41 18.35 -3.46
N GLN A 2 1.84 18.20 -4.66
CA GLN A 2 1.70 19.31 -5.65
C GLN A 2 0.28 19.91 -5.63
N ALA A 3 -0.12 20.45 -4.48
CA ALA A 3 -1.45 21.04 -4.28
C ALA A 3 -1.41 22.58 -4.33
N HIS A 4 -2.46 23.20 -4.88
CA HIS A 4 -2.70 24.65 -4.84
C HIS A 4 -3.65 25.02 -3.69
N GLY A 5 -4.69 24.23 -3.47
CA GLY A 5 -5.54 24.26 -2.27
C GLY A 5 -5.78 22.85 -1.74
N VAL A 6 -6.41 22.76 -0.57
CA VAL A 6 -6.79 21.50 0.08
C VAL A 6 -8.31 21.46 0.19
N ILE A 7 -8.93 20.35 -0.23
CA ILE A 7 -10.33 20.05 0.05
C ILE A 7 -10.34 18.88 1.04
N TYR A 8 -10.96 19.07 2.19
CA TYR A 8 -11.03 18.09 3.27
C TYR A 8 -12.49 17.73 3.55
N MET A 9 -12.82 16.44 3.50
CA MET A 9 -14.18 15.95 3.72
C MET A 9 -14.24 15.22 5.07
N VAL A 10 -15.11 15.69 5.95
CA VAL A 10 -15.32 15.14 7.29
C VAL A 10 -16.68 14.46 7.31
N ASP A 11 -16.72 13.19 7.72
CA ASP A 11 -17.99 12.52 8.01
C ASP A 11 -18.53 13.06 9.36
N ALA A 12 -19.59 13.86 9.27
CA ALA A 12 -20.25 14.51 10.40
C ALA A 12 -21.43 13.68 10.95
N SER A 13 -21.52 12.39 10.61
CA SER A 13 -22.54 11.48 11.17
C SER A 13 -22.37 11.19 12.67
N ASP A 14 -21.18 11.42 13.23
CA ASP A 14 -20.86 11.12 14.62
C ASP A 14 -19.73 12.02 15.18
N ALA A 15 -19.73 12.23 16.50
CA ALA A 15 -18.79 13.10 17.20
C ALA A 15 -17.35 12.57 17.21
N ASP A 16 -17.17 11.26 17.38
CA ASP A 16 -15.83 10.66 17.48
C ASP A 16 -15.11 10.75 16.12
N ARG A 17 -15.84 10.58 15.02
CA ARG A 17 -15.33 10.79 13.65
C ARG A 17 -14.82 12.21 13.42
N ILE A 18 -15.49 13.22 13.98
CA ILE A 18 -15.07 14.63 13.88
C ILE A 18 -13.77 14.85 14.68
N GLN A 19 -13.64 14.26 15.87
CA GLN A 19 -12.40 14.34 16.65
C GLN A 19 -11.23 13.60 15.98
N GLU A 20 -11.49 12.44 15.39
CA GLU A 20 -10.49 11.69 14.62
C GLU A 20 -10.03 12.50 13.40
N ALA A 21 -10.97 13.04 12.62
CA ALA A 21 -10.70 13.91 11.49
C ALA A 21 -9.90 15.16 11.89
N SER A 22 -10.18 15.75 13.06
CA SER A 22 -9.40 16.89 13.58
C SER A 22 -7.91 16.54 13.76
N LYS A 23 -7.61 15.36 14.32
CA LYS A 23 -6.23 14.88 14.53
C LYS A 23 -5.53 14.58 13.21
N HIS A 24 -6.22 13.93 12.27
CA HIS A 24 -5.66 13.66 10.93
C HIS A 24 -5.42 14.95 10.14
N LEU A 25 -6.31 15.94 10.27
CA LEU A 25 -6.15 17.26 9.66
C LEU A 25 -4.94 18.00 10.23
N GLU A 26 -4.74 17.99 11.55
CA GLU A 26 -3.57 18.59 12.20
C GLU A 26 -2.26 18.00 11.67
N VAL A 27 -2.15 16.66 11.64
CA VAL A 27 -0.97 15.96 11.09
C VAL A 27 -0.75 16.28 9.62
N ALA A 28 -1.81 16.36 8.82
CA ALA A 28 -1.70 16.71 7.40
C ALA A 28 -1.26 18.17 7.20
N MET A 29 -1.92 19.12 7.88
CA MET A 29 -1.67 20.56 7.73
C MET A 29 -0.35 21.03 8.35
N ALA A 30 0.24 20.24 9.26
CA ALA A 30 1.62 20.41 9.72
C ALA A 30 2.67 20.25 8.59
N HIS A 31 2.32 19.60 7.48
CA HIS A 31 3.22 19.42 6.34
C HIS A 31 3.59 20.78 5.70
N PRO A 32 4.90 21.14 5.56
CA PRO A 32 5.31 22.47 5.08
C PRO A 32 4.69 22.90 3.76
N MET A 33 4.57 21.97 2.80
CA MET A 33 3.94 22.20 1.48
C MET A 33 2.43 22.47 1.53
N LEU A 34 1.73 22.32 2.66
CA LEU A 34 0.30 22.67 2.81
C LEU A 34 0.08 23.97 3.59
N ARG A 35 1.09 24.44 4.33
CA ARG A 35 1.01 25.64 5.17
C ARG A 35 0.56 26.87 4.37
N GLY A 36 -0.52 27.51 4.79
CA GLY A 36 -1.03 28.72 4.13
C GLY A 36 -1.54 28.51 2.70
N LYS A 37 -1.94 27.28 2.33
CA LYS A 37 -2.76 27.04 1.14
C LYS A 37 -4.24 27.09 1.54
N PRO A 38 -5.15 27.59 0.69
CA PRO A 38 -6.57 27.65 1.02
C PRO A 38 -7.12 26.27 1.34
N LEU A 39 -7.84 26.16 2.46
CA LEU A 39 -8.41 24.91 2.97
C LEU A 39 -9.95 25.02 2.98
N LEU A 40 -10.59 24.25 2.10
CA LEU A 40 -12.03 24.08 2.05
C LEU A 40 -12.42 22.80 2.78
N MET A 41 -13.39 22.88 3.68
CA MET A 41 -13.82 21.77 4.53
C MET A 41 -15.31 21.52 4.31
N TYR A 42 -15.65 20.29 3.92
CA TYR A 42 -17.04 19.83 3.83
C TYR A 42 -17.38 18.91 5.00
N LEU A 43 -18.39 19.29 5.77
CA LEU A 43 -19.05 18.44 6.75
C LEU A 43 -20.12 17.64 6.01
N ALA A 44 -19.80 16.39 5.71
CA ALA A 44 -20.67 15.44 5.04
C ALA A 44 -21.64 14.84 6.06
N TYR A 45 -22.93 15.14 5.93
CA TYR A 45 -23.99 14.46 6.70
C TYR A 45 -24.92 13.68 5.77
N ILE A 46 -25.47 12.59 6.28
CA ILE A 46 -26.47 11.80 5.59
C ILE A 46 -27.84 12.29 6.04
N LEU A 47 -28.43 13.21 5.27
CA LEU A 47 -29.84 13.54 5.44
C LEU A 47 -30.69 12.34 4.99
N MET A 48 -31.38 11.66 5.90
CA MET A 48 -32.42 10.72 5.49
C MET A 48 -33.74 11.47 5.33
N ILE A 49 -34.10 11.77 4.08
CA ILE A 49 -35.44 12.30 3.76
C ILE A 49 -36.46 11.23 4.14
N PRO A 50 -37.47 11.55 4.96
CA PRO A 50 -38.50 10.58 5.33
C PRO A 50 -39.40 10.30 4.12
N THR A 51 -39.34 9.09 3.58
CA THR A 51 -40.40 8.58 2.69
C THR A 51 -41.68 8.39 3.50
N SER A 52 -42.76 9.01 3.06
CA SER A 52 -44.02 9.13 3.79
C SER A 52 -44.68 7.80 4.16
N SER A 53 -44.44 7.31 5.38
CA SER A 53 -45.36 6.50 6.22
C SER A 53 -44.66 6.09 7.51
N ILE A 54 -45.35 6.18 8.66
CA ILE A 54 -44.92 5.76 10.01
C ILE A 54 -43.81 6.66 10.60
N GLY A 55 -44.19 7.49 11.58
CA GLY A 55 -43.29 8.44 12.24
C GLY A 55 -42.39 7.80 13.30
N VAL A 56 -41.14 7.47 12.93
CA VAL A 56 -40.04 6.96 13.77
C VAL A 56 -38.70 7.34 13.08
N TYR A 57 -37.67 7.93 13.68
CA TYR A 57 -37.41 8.52 15.01
C TYR A 57 -36.73 9.90 14.84
N VAL A 58 -36.92 10.82 15.80
CA VAL A 58 -36.28 12.16 15.86
C VAL A 58 -34.82 12.10 16.36
N SER A 59 -34.04 11.12 15.90
CA SER A 59 -32.64 10.92 16.34
C SER A 59 -31.62 11.60 15.42
N HIS A 60 -31.82 11.52 14.09
CA HIS A 60 -30.86 12.07 13.11
C HIS A 60 -31.04 13.57 12.80
N ILE A 61 -32.15 14.19 13.21
CA ILE A 61 -32.38 15.63 13.01
C ILE A 61 -31.58 16.47 14.03
N CYS A 62 -31.17 15.89 15.16
CA CYS A 62 -30.51 16.60 16.26
C CYS A 62 -29.16 17.25 15.86
N TRP A 63 -28.40 16.61 14.96
CA TRP A 63 -27.12 17.16 14.45
C TRP A 63 -27.28 18.29 13.42
N LEU A 64 -28.50 18.58 12.98
CA LEU A 64 -28.79 19.74 12.11
C LEU A 64 -28.71 21.08 12.86
N HIS A 65 -28.59 21.06 14.20
CA HIS A 65 -28.57 22.26 15.04
C HIS A 65 -27.18 22.77 15.42
N SER A 66 -26.10 22.02 15.16
CA SER A 66 -24.75 22.56 15.31
C SER A 66 -24.44 23.50 14.15
N THR A 67 -24.03 24.72 14.48
CA THR A 67 -23.64 25.73 13.49
C THR A 67 -22.26 25.43 12.87
N GLU A 68 -21.96 25.96 11.69
CA GLU A 68 -20.61 25.89 11.08
C GLU A 68 -19.52 26.43 12.03
N ALA A 69 -19.86 27.35 12.93
CA ALA A 69 -18.98 27.87 13.97
C ALA A 69 -18.63 26.83 15.06
N GLU A 70 -19.59 26.04 15.54
CA GLU A 70 -19.34 24.96 16.50
C GLU A 70 -18.46 23.86 15.91
N PHE A 71 -18.70 23.49 14.66
CA PHE A 71 -17.84 22.54 13.96
C PHE A 71 -16.44 23.12 13.72
N GLY A 72 -16.35 24.42 13.39
CA GLY A 72 -15.09 25.15 13.30
C GLY A 72 -14.28 25.12 14.60
N GLN A 73 -14.94 25.16 15.77
CA GLN A 73 -14.28 25.00 17.06
C GLN A 73 -13.79 23.55 17.27
N LYS A 74 -14.64 22.53 17.02
CA LYS A 74 -14.29 21.11 17.18
C LYS A 74 -13.11 20.67 16.29
N LEU A 75 -13.03 21.22 15.08
CA LEU A 75 -11.96 20.98 14.11
C LEU A 75 -10.78 21.96 14.23
N GLN A 76 -10.79 22.82 15.26
CA GLN A 76 -9.78 23.84 15.55
C GLN A 76 -9.42 24.73 14.35
N VAL A 77 -10.41 25.06 13.52
CA VAL A 77 -10.22 25.70 12.20
C VAL A 77 -9.58 27.09 12.32
N ALA A 78 -9.74 27.76 13.46
CA ALA A 78 -9.08 29.04 13.77
C ALA A 78 -7.54 28.97 13.74
N SER A 79 -6.94 27.79 13.88
CA SER A 79 -5.48 27.58 13.75
C SER A 79 -4.98 27.66 12.31
N TYR A 80 -5.89 27.61 11.33
CA TYR A 80 -5.56 27.61 9.90
C TYR A 80 -5.98 28.94 9.26
N VAL A 81 -5.12 29.48 8.40
CA VAL A 81 -5.42 30.69 7.61
C VAL A 81 -6.13 30.33 6.31
N ASN A 82 -6.95 31.25 5.79
CA ASN A 82 -7.63 31.11 4.51
C ASN A 82 -8.49 29.83 4.42
N THR A 83 -9.38 29.65 5.39
CA THR A 83 -10.28 28.50 5.50
C THR A 83 -11.73 28.82 5.18
N LYS A 84 -12.47 27.80 4.75
CA LYS A 84 -13.94 27.81 4.75
C LYS A 84 -14.49 26.45 5.14
N VAL A 85 -15.44 26.46 6.07
CA VAL A 85 -16.22 25.28 6.44
C VAL A 85 -17.59 25.40 5.78
N LEU A 86 -18.12 24.29 5.27
CA LEU A 86 -19.47 24.19 4.72
C LEU A 86 -20.13 22.88 5.15
N GLN A 87 -21.39 22.95 5.57
CA GLN A 87 -22.23 21.76 5.74
C GLN A 87 -22.83 21.31 4.40
N SER A 88 -22.69 20.04 4.02
CA SER A 88 -23.21 19.53 2.74
C SER A 88 -23.75 18.10 2.81
N VAL A 89 -24.82 17.81 2.05
CA VAL A 89 -25.32 16.44 1.83
C VAL A 89 -24.59 15.83 0.63
N THR A 90 -23.49 15.11 0.92
CA THR A 90 -22.61 14.57 -0.14
C THR A 90 -23.16 13.32 -0.83
N LYS A 91 -24.14 12.64 -0.24
CA LYS A 91 -24.80 11.46 -0.82
C LYS A 91 -26.06 11.90 -1.58
N ALA A 92 -26.00 11.97 -2.90
CA ALA A 92 -27.14 12.37 -3.74
C ALA A 92 -28.44 11.59 -3.44
N LYS A 93 -28.36 10.26 -3.17
CA LYS A 93 -29.53 9.44 -2.78
C LYS A 93 -30.21 9.93 -1.47
N ALA A 94 -29.45 10.52 -0.56
CA ALA A 94 -29.95 11.17 0.65
C ALA A 94 -30.53 12.58 0.39
N ASN A 95 -30.20 13.18 -0.75
CA ASN A 95 -30.69 14.49 -1.20
C ASN A 95 -31.67 14.36 -2.39
N GLY A 96 -32.54 13.34 -2.40
CA GLY A 96 -33.55 13.18 -3.47
C GLY A 96 -32.99 12.91 -4.87
N ASN A 97 -31.76 12.38 -4.95
CA ASN A 97 -30.91 12.26 -6.15
C ASN A 97 -30.38 13.58 -6.72
N LEU A 98 -30.45 14.69 -5.97
CA LEU A 98 -29.87 15.98 -6.34
C LEU A 98 -28.46 16.14 -5.73
N VAL A 99 -27.62 16.91 -6.40
CA VAL A 99 -26.35 17.40 -5.84
C VAL A 99 -26.65 18.60 -4.94
N ASP A 100 -25.93 18.75 -3.84
CA ASP A 100 -26.08 19.91 -2.94
C ASP A 100 -25.33 21.13 -3.52
N ASP A 101 -26.06 22.22 -3.80
CA ASP A 101 -25.54 23.48 -4.35
C ASP A 101 -24.39 24.08 -3.52
N ARG A 102 -24.31 23.76 -2.22
CA ARG A 102 -23.22 24.19 -1.34
C ARG A 102 -21.86 23.61 -1.77
N LEU A 103 -21.87 22.46 -2.46
CA LEU A 103 -20.66 21.90 -3.07
C LEU A 103 -20.13 22.83 -4.17
N GLU A 104 -20.99 23.38 -5.02
CA GLU A 104 -20.58 24.38 -6.01
C GLU A 104 -20.10 25.68 -5.34
N GLY A 105 -20.83 26.17 -4.32
CA GLY A 105 -20.46 27.37 -3.58
C GLY A 105 -19.12 27.29 -2.85
N GLY A 106 -18.73 26.09 -2.39
CA GLY A 106 -17.40 25.83 -1.83
C GLY A 106 -16.30 25.77 -2.90
N LEU A 107 -16.56 25.09 -4.02
CA LEU A 107 -15.63 25.03 -5.16
C LEU A 107 -15.34 26.41 -5.74
N ARG A 108 -16.37 27.23 -5.96
CA ARG A 108 -16.22 28.64 -6.40
C ARG A 108 -15.37 29.46 -5.42
N TRP A 109 -15.55 29.25 -4.11
CA TRP A 109 -14.76 29.93 -3.10
C TRP A 109 -13.28 29.54 -3.13
N ILE A 110 -12.95 28.24 -3.18
CA ILE A 110 -11.53 27.82 -3.17
C ILE A 110 -10.83 28.19 -4.47
N LEU A 111 -11.52 28.12 -5.62
CA LEU A 111 -10.98 28.57 -6.91
C LEU A 111 -10.70 30.08 -6.88
N GLY A 112 -11.64 30.92 -6.45
CA GLY A 112 -11.40 32.36 -6.33
C GLY A 112 -10.27 32.73 -5.35
N ARG A 113 -10.03 31.90 -4.32
CA ARG A 113 -8.85 32.05 -3.43
C ARG A 113 -7.54 31.64 -4.09
N ILE A 114 -7.54 30.64 -4.95
CA ILE A 114 -6.37 30.20 -5.71
C ILE A 114 -6.05 31.20 -6.82
N GLU A 115 -7.07 31.70 -7.53
CA GLU A 115 -6.94 32.71 -8.59
C GLU A 115 -6.36 34.03 -8.04
N GLY A 116 -6.87 34.51 -6.90
CA GLY A 116 -6.41 35.75 -6.28
C GLY A 116 -4.97 35.75 -5.73
N ASP A 117 -4.33 34.58 -5.62
CA ASP A 117 -2.93 34.42 -5.16
C ASP A 117 -2.11 33.55 -6.13
N TYR A 118 -2.59 33.40 -7.38
CA TYR A 118 -2.09 32.36 -8.29
C TYR A 118 -0.60 32.48 -8.60
N ASP A 119 -0.10 33.70 -8.80
CA ASP A 119 1.30 33.93 -9.17
C ASP A 119 2.27 33.53 -8.04
N ALA A 120 2.01 34.00 -6.82
CA ALA A 120 2.85 33.68 -5.66
C ALA A 120 2.74 32.20 -5.26
N LEU A 121 1.51 31.66 -5.29
CA LEU A 121 1.24 30.25 -5.04
C LEU A 121 1.89 29.35 -6.11
N GLY A 122 1.82 29.73 -7.38
CA GLY A 122 2.40 29.01 -8.52
C GLY A 122 3.92 28.95 -8.45
N VAL A 123 4.59 30.07 -8.15
CA VAL A 123 6.05 30.10 -7.89
C VAL A 123 6.41 29.16 -6.74
N ARG A 124 5.65 29.19 -5.64
CA ARG A 124 5.85 28.29 -4.50
C ARG A 124 5.67 26.82 -4.88
N VAL A 125 4.60 26.46 -5.60
CA VAL A 125 4.34 25.08 -6.05
C VAL A 125 5.40 24.60 -7.06
N ALA A 126 5.94 25.49 -7.90
CA ALA A 126 7.05 25.17 -8.80
C ALA A 126 8.35 24.85 -8.05
N ASN A 127 8.70 25.64 -7.03
CA ASN A 127 9.85 25.41 -6.17
C ASN A 127 9.69 24.11 -5.34
N ASP A 128 8.54 23.94 -4.71
CA ASP A 128 8.10 22.71 -4.04
C ASP A 128 8.30 21.46 -4.93
N ARG A 129 7.83 21.53 -6.18
CA ARG A 129 7.96 20.46 -7.19
C ARG A 129 9.42 20.21 -7.57
N ALA A 130 10.23 21.26 -7.69
CA ALA A 130 11.65 21.13 -8.01
C ALA A 130 12.42 20.42 -6.88
N THR A 131 12.13 20.75 -5.61
CA THR A 131 12.72 20.11 -4.43
C THR A 131 12.34 18.63 -4.35
N THR A 132 11.03 18.30 -4.38
CA THR A 132 10.60 16.89 -4.35
C THR A 132 11.15 16.08 -5.53
N LYS A 133 11.29 16.69 -6.73
CA LYS A 133 11.90 16.01 -7.89
C LYS A 133 13.39 15.73 -7.67
N LYS A 134 14.14 16.67 -7.08
CA LYS A 134 15.56 16.48 -6.72
C LYS A 134 15.71 15.33 -5.72
N GLU A 135 14.95 15.36 -4.62
CA GLU A 135 14.95 14.34 -3.58
C GLU A 135 14.60 12.96 -4.13
N ALA A 136 13.52 12.85 -4.91
CA ALA A 136 13.12 11.60 -5.56
C ALA A 136 14.20 11.08 -6.53
N SER A 137 14.85 11.97 -7.28
CA SER A 137 15.95 11.58 -8.18
C SER A 137 17.19 11.10 -7.41
N ALA A 138 17.54 11.73 -6.29
CA ALA A 138 18.66 11.32 -5.44
C ALA A 138 18.36 9.98 -4.74
N ALA A 139 17.14 9.79 -4.23
CA ALA A 139 16.68 8.53 -3.65
C ALA A 139 16.69 7.39 -4.69
N TRP A 140 16.30 7.68 -5.94
CA TRP A 140 16.37 6.73 -7.05
C TRP A 140 17.82 6.35 -7.40
N GLN A 141 18.74 7.31 -7.51
CA GLN A 141 20.15 7.00 -7.77
C GLN A 141 20.77 6.21 -6.62
N ALA A 142 20.56 6.62 -5.37
CA ALA A 142 21.04 5.87 -4.20
C ALA A 142 20.46 4.44 -4.13
N GLN A 143 19.22 4.23 -4.55
CA GLN A 143 18.64 2.89 -4.67
C GLN A 143 19.28 2.08 -5.82
N LYS A 144 19.53 2.72 -6.97
CA LYS A 144 20.22 2.10 -8.10
C LYS A 144 21.65 1.71 -7.76
N GLU A 145 22.38 2.56 -7.06
CA GLU A 145 23.76 2.33 -6.58
C GLU A 145 23.81 1.20 -5.55
N ARG A 146 22.89 1.15 -4.58
CA ARG A 146 22.75 0.03 -3.64
C ARG A 146 22.53 -1.31 -4.37
N VAL A 147 21.64 -1.32 -5.38
CA VAL A 147 21.35 -2.51 -6.18
C VAL A 147 22.54 -2.89 -7.08
N TRP A 148 23.29 -1.91 -7.59
CA TRP A 148 24.50 -2.15 -8.38
C TRP A 148 25.61 -2.78 -7.52
N ALA A 149 25.96 -2.16 -6.39
CA ALA A 149 26.99 -2.66 -5.48
C ALA A 149 26.67 -4.07 -4.97
N TYR A 150 25.40 -4.36 -4.67
CA TYR A 150 24.96 -5.71 -4.27
C TYR A 150 25.14 -6.76 -5.39
N LYS A 151 24.95 -6.37 -6.66
CA LYS A 151 25.21 -7.26 -7.81
C LYS A 151 26.70 -7.49 -8.03
N GLU A 152 27.48 -6.42 -8.04
CA GLU A 152 28.94 -6.47 -8.24
C GLU A 152 29.63 -7.33 -7.16
N GLU A 153 29.23 -7.19 -5.90
CA GLU A 153 29.76 -8.01 -4.80
C GLU A 153 29.38 -9.49 -4.94
N ARG A 154 28.16 -9.80 -5.43
CA ARG A 154 27.76 -11.18 -5.73
C ARG A 154 28.54 -11.78 -6.90
N GLU A 155 28.79 -10.99 -7.95
CA GLU A 155 29.57 -11.42 -9.12
C GLU A 155 31.04 -11.63 -8.75
N ARG A 156 31.63 -10.73 -7.94
CA ARG A 156 32.99 -10.87 -7.38
C ARG A 156 33.12 -12.10 -6.49
N SER A 157 32.16 -12.31 -5.58
CA SER A 157 32.12 -13.49 -4.72
C SER A 157 31.96 -14.80 -5.51
N ALA A 158 31.17 -14.79 -6.59
CA ALA A 158 31.02 -15.93 -7.49
C ALA A 158 32.34 -16.25 -8.20
N MET A 159 32.98 -15.27 -8.85
CA MET A 159 34.29 -15.46 -9.50
C MET A 159 35.35 -15.97 -8.54
N LEU A 160 35.47 -15.39 -7.34
CA LEU A 160 36.41 -15.88 -6.31
C LEU A 160 36.12 -17.33 -5.86
N SER A 161 34.84 -17.73 -5.82
CA SER A 161 34.45 -19.11 -5.50
C SER A 161 34.75 -20.09 -6.64
N GLU A 162 34.59 -19.65 -7.90
CA GLU A 162 34.88 -20.43 -9.10
C GLU A 162 36.40 -20.59 -9.29
N ASP A 163 37.18 -19.53 -9.13
CA ASP A 163 38.65 -19.56 -9.15
C ASP A 163 39.20 -20.45 -8.02
N SER A 164 38.65 -20.33 -6.80
CA SER A 164 39.03 -21.18 -5.67
C SER A 164 38.68 -22.65 -5.91
N ALA A 165 37.51 -22.94 -6.48
CA ALA A 165 37.11 -24.30 -6.85
C ALA A 165 37.97 -24.87 -7.99
N ALA A 166 38.30 -24.08 -9.01
CA ALA A 166 39.17 -24.46 -10.11
C ALA A 166 40.61 -24.72 -9.65
N ASN A 167 41.15 -23.86 -8.78
CA ASN A 167 42.49 -24.02 -8.22
C ASN A 167 42.55 -25.23 -7.25
N GLN A 168 41.51 -25.44 -6.43
CA GLN A 168 41.36 -26.66 -5.63
C GLN A 168 41.23 -27.92 -6.50
N ALA A 169 40.56 -27.86 -7.65
CA ALA A 169 40.47 -28.98 -8.59
C ALA A 169 41.81 -29.26 -9.30
N ALA A 170 42.60 -28.22 -9.59
CA ALA A 170 43.93 -28.33 -10.21
C ALA A 170 45.00 -28.88 -9.25
N PHE A 171 44.91 -28.55 -7.95
CA PHE A 171 45.80 -29.04 -6.90
C PHE A 171 45.21 -30.19 -6.06
N ALA A 172 44.04 -30.71 -6.43
CA ALA A 172 43.49 -31.90 -5.79
C ALA A 172 44.46 -33.07 -6.00
N PRO A 173 44.92 -33.77 -4.94
CA PRO A 173 45.67 -35.00 -5.13
C PRO A 173 44.80 -35.96 -5.95
N PRO A 174 45.39 -36.76 -6.87
CA PRO A 174 44.63 -37.68 -7.69
C PRO A 174 43.77 -38.54 -6.77
N LYS A 175 42.44 -38.45 -6.92
CA LYS A 175 41.50 -39.17 -6.05
C LYS A 175 41.97 -40.62 -5.99
N PRO A 176 42.23 -41.19 -4.79
CA PRO A 176 42.51 -42.61 -4.71
C PRO A 176 41.37 -43.34 -5.42
N VAL A 177 41.70 -44.41 -6.15
CA VAL A 177 40.70 -45.25 -6.80
C VAL A 177 39.95 -46.01 -5.71
N VAL A 178 39.06 -45.29 -5.03
CA VAL A 178 38.02 -45.83 -4.20
C VAL A 178 37.15 -46.60 -5.17
N LYS A 179 37.36 -47.92 -5.22
CA LYS A 179 36.35 -48.84 -5.73
C LYS A 179 35.05 -48.41 -5.07
N GLN A 180 34.10 -47.94 -5.87
CA GLN A 180 32.75 -47.69 -5.38
C GLN A 180 32.25 -49.04 -4.87
N SER A 181 32.24 -49.23 -3.55
CA SER A 181 31.42 -50.23 -2.90
C SER A 181 29.99 -49.80 -3.18
N SER A 182 29.45 -50.28 -4.29
CA SER A 182 28.06 -50.10 -4.64
C SER A 182 27.24 -50.89 -3.62
N ASP A 183 26.86 -50.22 -2.53
CA ASP A 183 25.74 -50.66 -1.70
C ASP A 183 24.48 -50.51 -2.54
N VAL A 184 24.29 -51.47 -3.46
CA VAL A 184 23.10 -51.55 -4.30
C VAL A 184 21.93 -51.83 -3.35
N PRO A 185 20.95 -50.92 -3.23
CA PRO A 185 19.87 -51.10 -2.27
C PRO A 185 19.13 -52.40 -2.59
N MET A 186 18.90 -53.25 -1.60
CA MET A 186 18.20 -54.51 -1.80
C MET A 186 16.70 -54.28 -2.05
N CYS A 187 16.06 -55.23 -2.71
CA CYS A 187 14.63 -55.20 -3.00
C CYS A 187 13.81 -55.19 -1.70
N SER A 188 13.02 -54.15 -1.47
CA SER A 188 12.19 -53.99 -0.26
C SER A 188 10.96 -54.94 -0.18
N THR A 189 10.90 -55.96 -1.03
CA THR A 189 9.80 -56.93 -1.10
C THR A 189 10.27 -58.37 -0.89
N CYS A 190 11.50 -58.70 -1.29
CA CYS A 190 12.07 -60.04 -1.10
C CYS A 190 13.43 -60.06 -0.39
N GLU A 191 14.10 -58.91 -0.26
CA GLU A 191 15.41 -58.69 0.39
C GLU A 191 16.58 -59.56 -0.10
N SER A 192 16.35 -60.46 -1.06
CA SER A 192 17.30 -61.44 -1.58
C SER A 192 17.95 -61.05 -2.91
N GLN A 193 17.41 -60.02 -3.58
CA GLN A 193 17.87 -59.53 -4.88
C GLN A 193 18.15 -58.02 -4.80
N PRO A 194 19.17 -57.49 -5.50
CA PRO A 194 19.38 -56.04 -5.63
C PRO A 194 18.18 -55.38 -6.30
N ALA A 195 17.83 -54.17 -5.86
CA ALA A 195 16.80 -53.38 -6.51
C ALA A 195 17.35 -52.73 -7.79
N VAL A 196 16.58 -52.86 -8.86
CA VAL A 196 16.92 -52.31 -10.19
C VAL A 196 15.94 -51.22 -10.63
N THR A 197 14.82 -51.04 -9.92
CA THR A 197 13.80 -50.04 -10.26
C THR A 197 13.00 -49.60 -9.02
N LYS A 198 12.26 -48.50 -9.15
CA LYS A 198 11.26 -48.04 -8.17
C LYS A 198 9.89 -48.21 -8.78
N CYS A 199 9.02 -49.00 -8.16
CA CYS A 199 7.70 -49.31 -8.71
C CYS A 199 6.60 -48.46 -8.05
N ALA A 200 5.72 -47.84 -8.84
CA ALA A 200 4.59 -47.07 -8.31
C ALA A 200 3.65 -47.93 -7.44
N ALA A 201 3.46 -49.20 -7.81
CA ALA A 201 2.64 -50.17 -7.06
C ALA A 201 3.22 -50.49 -5.65
N SER A 202 4.54 -50.39 -5.47
CA SER A 202 5.20 -50.47 -4.14
C SER A 202 5.38 -49.09 -3.49
N LYS A 203 4.58 -48.08 -3.85
CA LYS A 203 4.72 -46.68 -3.38
C LYS A 203 6.12 -46.10 -3.65
N TRP A 204 6.70 -46.42 -4.80
CA TRP A 204 8.04 -46.01 -5.25
C TRP A 204 9.22 -46.58 -4.44
N MET A 205 8.98 -47.65 -3.68
CA MET A 205 10.04 -48.38 -2.99
C MET A 205 10.95 -49.13 -3.97
N PRO A 206 12.25 -49.28 -3.65
CA PRO A 206 13.23 -49.97 -4.49
C PRO A 206 12.96 -51.48 -4.54
N VAL A 207 12.76 -52.03 -5.75
CA VAL A 207 12.43 -53.44 -5.97
C VAL A 207 13.27 -54.06 -7.11
N CYS A 208 13.44 -55.38 -7.08
CA CYS A 208 14.01 -56.14 -8.19
C CYS A 208 13.01 -56.26 -9.36
N SER A 209 13.46 -56.73 -10.52
CA SER A 209 12.63 -56.95 -11.72
C SER A 209 11.39 -57.78 -11.43
N ASP A 210 11.58 -58.91 -10.76
CA ASP A 210 10.57 -59.95 -10.63
C ASP A 210 9.46 -59.50 -9.67
N CYS A 211 9.83 -58.83 -8.58
CA CYS A 211 8.88 -58.18 -7.69
C CYS A 211 8.15 -57.03 -8.40
N ALA A 212 8.84 -56.22 -9.22
CA ALA A 212 8.19 -55.14 -9.97
C ALA A 212 7.14 -55.67 -10.96
N ASP A 213 7.41 -56.78 -11.65
CA ASP A 213 6.47 -57.35 -12.61
C ASP A 213 5.35 -58.18 -11.96
N ALA A 214 5.60 -58.82 -10.81
CA ALA A 214 4.56 -59.41 -9.98
C ALA A 214 3.59 -58.35 -9.41
N LEU A 215 4.11 -57.18 -9.02
CA LEU A 215 3.32 -56.06 -8.51
C LEU A 215 2.54 -55.31 -9.59
N LYS A 216 2.96 -55.37 -10.87
CA LYS A 216 2.18 -54.83 -12.01
C LYS A 216 1.06 -55.77 -12.50
N LYS A 217 1.08 -57.04 -12.09
CA LYS A 217 0.11 -58.07 -12.48
C LYS A 217 -0.97 -58.32 -11.40
N LYS A 218 -0.92 -57.59 -10.28
CA LYS A 218 -1.94 -57.51 -9.24
C LYS A 218 -2.72 -56.22 -9.37
#